data_AF-A0A950SSP8-F1
#
_entry.id   AF-A0A950SSP8-F1
#
_cell.length_a   1.000
_cell.length_b   1.000
_cell.length_c   1.000
_cell.angle_alpha   90.00
_cell.angle_beta   90.00
_cell.angle_gamma   90.00
#
_symmetry.space_group_name_H-M   'P 1'
#
loop_
_entity.id
_entity.type
_entity.pdbx_description
1 polymer ?
#
loop_
_entity_poly.entity_id
_entity_poly.type
_entity_poly.pdbx_seq_one_letter_code
_entity_poly.pdbx_strand_id
1 'polypeptide(L)'
;MLFYEPERRDRGVLPHDPFKALVAPRPIGWISTMSAGGRVSLAPYSFDLDGNRFGQHLVIGQVVGIHLDERAIDGDGVDTAALRPVARCGGPGDYAVVERVFQMFRPGA
;
A
#
# COMPACT_ATOMS: atom_id res chain seq x y z
N MET A 1 -12.78 -12.57 14.73
CA MET A 1 -11.98 -11.37 14.36
C MET A 1 -10.59 -11.60 14.93
N LEU A 2 -9.57 -11.59 14.08
CA LEU A 2 -8.19 -11.89 14.47
C LEU A 2 -7.43 -10.61 14.85
N PHE A 3 -6.65 -10.66 15.93
CA PHE A 3 -5.68 -9.62 16.27
C PHE A 3 -4.25 -10.13 16.09
N TYR A 4 -3.41 -9.35 15.43
CA TYR A 4 -2.01 -9.66 15.15
C TYR A 4 -1.11 -8.53 15.66
N GLU A 5 -0.08 -8.90 16.44
CA GLU A 5 0.93 -8.00 16.99
C GLU A 5 2.18 -7.97 16.08
N PRO A 6 2.43 -6.89 15.30
CA PRO A 6 3.50 -6.85 14.31
C PRO A 6 4.91 -7.05 14.88
N GLU A 7 5.14 -6.62 16.12
CA GLU A 7 6.43 -6.74 16.78
C GLU A 7 6.80 -8.21 17.08
N ARG A 8 5.81 -9.06 17.37
CA ARG A 8 6.04 -10.46 17.76
C ARG A 8 6.28 -11.36 16.55
N ARG A 9 5.77 -10.98 15.37
CA ARG A 9 5.85 -11.75 14.12
C ARG A 9 5.48 -13.24 14.31
N ASP A 10 4.44 -13.50 15.08
CA ASP A 10 4.07 -14.86 15.50
C ASP A 10 3.54 -15.70 14.32
N ARG A 11 4.33 -16.69 13.90
CA ARG A 11 3.99 -17.61 12.80
C ARG A 11 2.97 -18.68 13.17
N GLY A 12 2.69 -18.88 14.46
CA GLY A 12 1.60 -19.73 14.93
C GLY A 12 0.23 -19.07 14.74
N VAL A 13 0.18 -17.74 14.63
CA VAL A 13 -1.04 -16.98 14.36
C VAL A 13 -1.30 -16.84 12.85
N LEU A 14 -0.29 -16.39 12.09
CA LEU A 14 -0.34 -16.33 10.62
C LEU A 14 0.99 -16.82 10.04
N PRO A 15 0.98 -17.70 9.02
CA PRO A 15 2.20 -18.23 8.43
C PRO A 15 3.10 -17.15 7.81
N HIS A 16 2.50 -16.07 7.26
CA HIS A 16 3.20 -14.90 6.74
C HIS A 16 2.75 -13.60 7.42
N ASP A 17 3.63 -12.61 7.43
CA ASP A 17 3.35 -11.28 7.96
C ASP A 17 2.26 -10.57 7.12
N PRO A 18 1.10 -10.22 7.73
CA PRO A 18 -0.01 -9.60 7.02
C PRO A 18 0.27 -8.14 6.61
N PHE A 19 1.40 -7.55 7.01
CA PHE A 19 1.78 -6.20 6.61
C PHE A 19 1.79 -6.02 5.08
N LYS A 20 2.11 -7.09 4.32
CA LYS A 20 2.06 -7.12 2.84
C LYS A 20 0.65 -7.37 2.26
N ALA A 21 -0.33 -7.66 3.11
CA ALA A 21 -1.74 -7.79 2.73
C ALA A 21 -2.62 -6.60 3.17
N LEU A 22 -2.14 -5.71 4.04
CA LEU A 22 -2.85 -4.48 4.41
C LEU A 22 -3.19 -3.61 3.18
N VAL A 23 -4.47 -3.48 2.86
CA VAL A 23 -4.97 -2.61 1.80
C VAL A 23 -5.79 -1.47 2.41
N ALA A 24 -5.15 -0.58 3.18
CA ALA A 24 -5.59 0.82 3.36
C ALA A 24 -4.70 1.62 4.35
N PRO A 25 -4.20 2.80 3.94
CA PRO A 25 -3.75 3.11 2.59
C PRO A 25 -2.38 2.46 2.33
N ARG A 26 -2.15 1.97 1.10
CA ARG A 26 -0.79 1.82 0.56
C ARG A 26 -0.50 2.95 -0.41
N PRO A 27 0.01 4.10 0.04
CA PRO A 27 0.50 5.13 -0.85
C PRO A 27 1.98 4.90 -1.11
N ILE A 28 2.36 4.19 -2.17
CA ILE A 28 3.73 4.32 -2.72
C ILE A 28 3.69 4.20 -4.24
N GLY A 29 3.46 5.33 -4.90
CA GLY A 29 4.09 5.64 -6.17
C GLY A 29 4.97 6.87 -5.96
N TRP A 30 6.28 6.70 -5.88
CA TRP A 30 7.18 7.86 -5.94
C TRP A 30 7.31 8.25 -7.40
N ILE A 31 6.43 9.14 -7.85
CA ILE A 31 6.62 9.85 -9.12
C ILE A 31 7.55 11.01 -8.82
N SER A 32 8.82 10.85 -9.19
CA SER A 32 9.81 11.92 -9.16
C SER A 32 9.75 12.72 -10.45
N THR A 33 9.92 14.03 -10.37
CA THR A 33 10.25 14.83 -11.56
C THR A 33 11.75 14.73 -11.84
N MET A 34 12.13 14.86 -13.11
CA MET A 34 13.52 15.00 -13.53
C MET A 34 13.65 16.30 -14.31
N SER A 35 14.56 17.19 -13.91
CA SER A 35 14.84 18.41 -14.67
C SER A 35 15.44 18.10 -16.04
N ALA A 36 15.40 19.03 -16.99
CA ALA A 36 16.07 18.90 -18.30
C ALA A 36 17.60 18.63 -18.18
N GLY A 37 18.23 18.99 -17.05
CA GLY A 37 19.63 18.66 -16.73
C GLY A 37 19.83 17.34 -15.97
N GLY A 38 18.83 16.46 -15.90
CA GLY A 38 18.95 15.11 -15.33
C GLY A 38 18.85 14.99 -13.80
N ARG A 39 18.57 16.09 -13.07
CA ARG A 39 18.41 16.05 -11.61
C ARG A 39 17.05 15.49 -11.21
N VAL A 40 17.04 14.47 -10.35
CA VAL A 40 15.85 13.76 -9.83
C VAL A 40 15.34 14.45 -8.56
N SER A 41 14.02 14.72 -8.47
CA SER A 41 13.34 15.31 -7.30
C SER A 41 12.37 14.32 -6.63
N LEU A 42 12.85 13.67 -5.57
CA LEU A 42 12.08 12.72 -4.74
C LEU A 42 11.45 13.40 -3.51
N ALA A 43 11.32 14.73 -3.50
CA ALA A 43 10.99 15.43 -2.26
C ALA A 43 9.49 15.36 -1.91
N PRO A 44 9.13 15.22 -0.63
CA PRO A 44 7.75 15.40 -0.11
C PRO A 44 7.23 16.85 -0.22
N TYR A 45 7.91 17.68 -1.03
CA TYR A 45 7.59 19.06 -1.34
C TYR A 45 7.44 19.15 -2.85
N SER A 46 6.21 18.99 -3.32
CA SER A 46 5.88 19.30 -4.70
C SER A 46 5.88 20.82 -4.85
N PHE A 47 6.53 21.30 -5.90
CA PHE A 47 6.45 22.68 -6.35
C PHE A 47 5.70 22.71 -7.68
N ASP A 48 4.95 23.78 -7.94
CA ASP A 48 4.42 24.01 -9.28
C ASP A 48 5.56 24.41 -10.24
N LEU A 49 5.20 24.64 -11.51
CA LEU A 49 6.17 25.05 -12.54
C LEU A 49 6.81 26.42 -12.24
N ASP A 50 6.17 27.23 -11.41
CA ASP A 50 6.62 28.57 -11.02
C ASP A 50 7.41 28.56 -9.69
N GLY A 51 7.60 27.39 -9.09
CA GLY A 51 8.36 27.22 -7.85
C GLY A 51 7.59 27.50 -6.57
N ASN A 52 6.26 27.61 -6.62
CA ASN A 52 5.43 27.76 -5.43
C ASN A 52 5.21 26.41 -4.74
N ARG A 53 5.16 26.43 -3.40
CA ARG A 53 4.92 25.22 -2.59
C ARG A 53 3.44 24.83 -2.64
N PHE A 54 3.17 23.54 -2.84
CA PHE A 54 1.86 22.97 -2.49
C PHE A 54 1.76 22.72 -0.98
N GLY A 55 0.60 23.01 -0.39
CA GLY A 55 0.30 22.73 1.02
C GLY A 55 0.03 21.23 1.26
N GLN A 56 1.06 20.40 1.16
CA GLN A 56 0.95 18.95 1.36
C GLN A 56 1.78 18.48 2.57
N HIS A 57 1.30 17.42 3.21
CA HIS A 57 1.94 16.83 4.39
C HIS A 57 2.16 15.33 4.15
N LEU A 58 3.36 14.85 4.46
CA LEU A 58 3.64 13.41 4.58
C LEU A 58 3.55 13.02 6.06
N VAL A 59 2.70 12.05 6.38
CA VAL A 59 2.59 11.48 7.71
C VAL A 59 3.13 10.05 7.69
N ILE A 60 4.06 9.76 8.60
CA ILE A 60 4.65 8.42 8.78
C ILE A 60 4.30 7.94 10.18
N GLY A 61 3.81 6.70 10.29
CA GLY A 61 3.44 6.09 11.57
C GLY A 61 3.85 4.62 11.64
N GLN A 62 4.10 4.14 12.85
CA GLN A 62 4.39 2.73 13.11
C GLN A 62 3.09 1.94 13.26
N VAL A 63 3.00 0.77 12.62
CA VAL A 63 1.88 -0.17 12.83
C VAL A 63 2.15 -0.94 14.12
N VAL A 64 1.31 -0.71 15.13
CA VAL A 64 1.42 -1.36 16.46
C VAL A 64 0.45 -2.54 16.64
N GLY A 65 -0.51 -2.70 15.74
CA GLY A 65 -1.53 -3.76 15.81
C GLY A 65 -2.32 -3.85 14.52
N ILE A 66 -2.77 -5.07 14.18
CA ILE A 66 -3.56 -5.35 12.98
C ILE A 66 -4.80 -6.15 13.39
N HIS A 67 -5.97 -5.70 12.96
CA HIS A 67 -7.23 -6.44 13.13
C HIS A 67 -7.70 -6.93 11.76
N LEU A 68 -7.96 -8.23 11.65
CA LEU A 68 -8.38 -8.87 10.40
C LEU A 68 -9.70 -9.61 10.58
N ASP A 69 -10.52 -9.53 9.54
CA ASP A 69 -11.67 -10.43 9.40
C ASP A 69 -11.15 -11.84 9.06
N GLU A 70 -11.54 -12.83 9.85
CA GLU A 70 -11.10 -14.21 9.67
C GLU A 70 -11.55 -14.81 8.34
N ARG A 71 -12.62 -14.28 7.73
CA ARG A 71 -13.09 -14.71 6.41
C ARG A 71 -12.07 -14.43 5.30
N ALA A 72 -11.15 -13.50 5.53
CA ALA A 72 -10.11 -13.14 4.59
C ALA A 72 -8.77 -13.83 4.91
N ILE A 73 -8.81 -14.95 5.62
CA ILE A 73 -7.63 -15.75 5.94
C ILE A 73 -7.82 -17.11 5.27
N ASP A 74 -6.97 -17.41 4.29
CA ASP A 74 -6.80 -18.77 3.78
C ASP A 74 -5.62 -19.40 4.54
N GLY A 75 -5.51 -20.74 4.60
CA GLY A 75 -4.49 -21.40 5.45
C GLY A 75 -3.02 -21.03 5.16
N ASP A 76 -2.75 -20.25 4.11
CA ASP A 76 -1.44 -19.70 3.77
C ASP A 76 -1.29 -18.20 4.11
N GLY A 77 -2.34 -17.52 4.57
CA GLY A 77 -2.26 -16.14 5.04
C GLY A 77 -3.49 -15.32 4.73
N VAL A 78 -3.30 -14.06 4.37
CA VAL A 78 -4.42 -13.16 4.09
C VAL A 78 -4.82 -13.23 2.62
N ASP A 79 -6.04 -13.68 2.35
CA ASP A 79 -6.69 -13.56 1.06
C ASP A 79 -7.13 -12.11 0.84
N THR A 80 -6.35 -11.39 0.04
CA THR A 80 -6.60 -9.98 -0.26
C THR A 80 -7.86 -9.77 -1.14
N ALA A 81 -8.23 -10.75 -1.97
CA ALA A 81 -9.43 -10.65 -2.79
C ALA A 81 -10.70 -10.77 -1.92
N ALA A 82 -10.66 -11.63 -0.90
CA ALA A 82 -11.75 -11.76 0.07
C ALA A 82 -12.03 -10.46 0.85
N LEU A 83 -11.03 -9.60 1.04
CA LEU A 83 -11.20 -8.29 1.68
C LEU A 83 -11.97 -7.28 0.81
N ARG A 84 -12.06 -7.49 -0.51
CA ARG A 84 -12.68 -6.57 -1.49
C ARG A 84 -12.32 -5.08 -1.29
N PRO A 85 -11.03 -4.73 -1.18
CA PRO A 85 -10.65 -3.34 -0.96
C PRO A 85 -11.01 -2.45 -2.15
N VAL A 86 -11.35 -1.20 -1.84
CA VAL A 86 -11.69 -0.16 -2.82
C VAL A 86 -10.45 0.69 -3.11
N ALA A 87 -10.11 0.84 -4.38
CA ALA A 87 -9.04 1.71 -4.88
C ALA A 87 -9.63 2.97 -5.52
N ARG A 88 -8.99 4.13 -5.30
CA ARG A 88 -9.33 5.38 -5.99
C ARG A 88 -8.67 5.41 -7.36
N CYS A 89 -9.42 5.84 -8.38
CA CYS A 89 -8.94 6.01 -9.74
C CYS A 89 -8.91 7.51 -10.12
N GLY A 90 -8.33 7.79 -11.30
CA GLY A 90 -8.05 9.17 -11.75
C GLY A 90 -9.26 9.99 -12.20
N GLY A 91 -10.44 9.38 -12.37
CA GLY A 91 -11.65 10.11 -12.73
C GLY A 91 -12.26 10.91 -11.58
N PRO A 92 -13.23 11.79 -11.87
CA PRO A 92 -13.87 12.69 -10.89
C PRO A 92 -14.42 11.98 -9.65
N GLY A 93 -14.83 10.72 -9.81
CA GLY A 93 -15.30 9.86 -8.73
C GLY A 93 -15.09 8.38 -9.06
N ASP A 94 -14.06 8.04 -9.83
CA ASP A 94 -13.86 6.67 -10.27
C ASP A 94 -13.21 5.85 -9.16
N TYR A 95 -13.74 4.64 -8.95
CA TYR A 95 -13.22 3.68 -7.99
C TYR A 95 -13.21 2.28 -8.61
N ALA A 96 -12.29 1.44 -8.15
CA ALA A 96 -12.21 0.04 -8.50
C ALA A 96 -12.29 -0.83 -7.24
N VAL A 97 -12.87 -2.03 -7.36
CA VAL A 97 -12.86 -3.04 -6.30
C VAL A 97 -11.87 -4.12 -6.70
N VAL A 98 -10.99 -4.52 -5.77
CA VAL A 98 -10.12 -5.67 -5.99
C VAL A 98 -10.94 -6.93 -5.80
N GLU A 99 -11.30 -7.58 -6.91
CA GLU A 99 -12.05 -8.84 -6.91
C GLU A 99 -11.16 -10.07 -7.10
N ARG A 100 -9.95 -9.90 -7.64
CA ARG A 100 -9.01 -10.97 -7.95
C ARG A 100 -7.57 -10.52 -7.76
N VAL A 101 -6.72 -11.44 -7.36
CA VAL A 101 -5.27 -11.26 -7.23
C VAL A 101 -4.58 -12.35 -8.04
N PHE A 102 -3.49 -11.99 -8.71
CA PHE A 102 -2.63 -12.94 -9.42
C PHE A 102 -1.17 -12.62 -9.11
N GLN A 103 -0.30 -13.62 -9.25
CA GLN A 103 1.13 -13.45 -9.09
C GLN A 103 1.76 -13.18 -10.45
N MET A 104 2.65 -12.19 -10.50
CA MET A 104 3.45 -11.88 -11.68
C MET A 104 4.92 -11.93 -11.28
N PHE A 105 5.62 -12.97 -11.75
CA PHE A 105 7.05 -13.11 -11.56
C PHE A 105 7.79 -12.34 -12.66
N ARG A 106 8.95 -11.77 -12.31
CA ARG A 106 9.83 -11.16 -13.29
C ARG A 106 10.22 -12.20 -14.35
N PRO A 107 10.08 -11.94 -15.65
CA PRO A 107 10.52 -12.86 -16.69
C PRO A 107 12.02 -13.22 -16.53
N GLY A 108 12.34 -14.51 -16.56
CA GLY A 108 13.72 -15.03 -16.43
C GLY A 108 14.19 -15.35 -15.01
N ALA A 109 13.27 -15.33 -14.03
CA ALA A 109 13.51 -15.90 -12.70
C ALA A 109 13.28 -17.43 -12.68
#